data_AF-A0A7V9LSJ2-F1
#
_entry.id   AF-A0A7V9LSJ2-F1
#
_cell.length_a   1.000
_cell.length_b   1.000
_cell.length_c   1.000
_cell.angle_alpha   90.00
_cell.angle_beta   90.00
_cell.angle_gamma   90.00
#
_symmetry.space_group_name_H-M   'P 1'
#
loop_
_entity.id
_entity.type
_entity.pdbx_description
1 polymer ?
#
loop_
_entity_poly.entity_id
_entity_poly.type
_entity_poly.pdbx_seq_one_letter_code
_entity_poly.pdbx_strand_id
1 'polypeptide(L)'
;MADHRTTPESQGDARTAMGRSFAQVLGELAEDPEEQPALERIVQQAVEAVPGCDYCGVSLRRGRDKVETPASTDPLVDEADSLQYDLQEGPCLDAIYVDDTYVVDDLRTDDRWPRWAPRAAALGMRSILSVRLATTSGTLGGLNLYARETHAYTRHDVDVAHLYALHATSALVMTQKVAGLQTALGTRHVIGIAQGILMQRYGVSKERAFEVLRRYSQHHNLKLRDVAQELVDRGSIPAHGPAIGDG
;
A
#
# COMPACT_ATOMS: atom_id res chain seq x y z
N MET A 1 -0.94 52.47 -1.69
CA MET A 1 -0.69 51.90 -3.03
C MET A 1 0.75 51.43 -3.05
N ALA A 2 0.98 50.18 -2.62
CA ALA A 2 2.31 49.55 -2.61
C ALA A 2 2.15 48.16 -3.23
N ASP A 3 2.81 47.98 -4.36
CA ASP A 3 2.79 46.83 -5.26
C ASP A 3 3.75 45.76 -4.71
N HIS A 4 3.23 44.64 -4.20
CA HIS A 4 4.02 43.52 -3.70
C HIS A 4 4.35 42.59 -4.86
N ARG A 5 5.43 42.92 -5.60
CA ARG A 5 6.02 42.01 -6.59
C ARG A 5 6.71 40.85 -5.88
N THR A 6 6.06 39.70 -5.86
CA THR A 6 6.71 38.42 -5.58
C THR A 6 7.70 38.11 -6.71
N THR A 7 8.98 37.91 -6.37
CA THR A 7 10.08 37.66 -7.32
C THR A 7 9.97 36.27 -7.96
N PRO A 8 10.24 36.11 -9.27
CA PRO A 8 10.12 34.84 -10.00
C PRO A 8 11.11 33.75 -9.58
N GLU A 9 12.18 34.08 -8.86
CA GLU A 9 13.19 33.12 -8.37
C GLU A 9 12.63 32.19 -7.27
N SER A 10 11.76 32.70 -6.39
CA SER A 10 11.15 31.91 -5.29
C SER A 10 10.25 30.77 -5.78
N GLN A 11 9.57 30.94 -6.92
CA GLN A 11 8.71 29.90 -7.51
C GLN A 11 9.51 28.84 -8.28
N GLY A 12 10.69 29.20 -8.81
CA GLY A 12 11.60 28.28 -9.50
C GLY A 12 12.30 27.32 -8.53
N ASP A 13 12.68 27.82 -7.35
CA ASP A 13 13.32 27.01 -6.30
C ASP A 13 12.33 26.06 -5.64
N ALA A 14 11.08 26.47 -5.39
CA ALA A 14 10.04 25.61 -4.85
C ALA A 14 9.68 24.46 -5.80
N ARG A 15 9.52 24.73 -7.10
CA ARG A 15 9.30 23.68 -8.13
C ARG A 15 10.46 22.70 -8.23
N THR A 16 11.70 23.18 -8.06
CA THR A 16 12.91 22.35 -8.15
C THR A 16 13.15 21.56 -6.86
N ALA A 17 12.86 22.13 -5.69
CA ALA A 17 12.90 21.45 -4.40
C ALA A 17 11.83 20.35 -4.33
N MET A 18 10.63 20.66 -4.81
CA MET A 18 9.51 19.72 -4.88
C MET A 18 9.79 18.59 -5.88
N GLY A 19 10.30 18.90 -7.08
CA GLY A 19 10.76 17.89 -8.04
C GLY A 19 11.90 17.00 -7.55
N ARG A 20 12.81 17.54 -6.70
CA ARG A 20 13.88 16.76 -6.07
C ARG A 20 13.36 15.87 -4.93
N SER A 21 12.47 16.38 -4.09
CA SER A 21 11.77 15.59 -3.06
C SER A 21 11.01 14.42 -3.70
N PHE A 22 10.25 14.67 -4.77
CA PHE A 22 9.49 13.65 -5.50
C PHE A 22 10.36 12.58 -6.19
N ALA A 23 11.48 12.98 -6.80
CA ALA A 23 12.42 12.03 -7.39
C ALA A 23 13.14 11.19 -6.32
N GLN A 24 13.38 11.78 -5.15
CA GLN A 24 14.00 11.11 -4.01
C GLN A 24 13.05 10.08 -3.38
N VAL A 25 11.76 10.40 -3.22
CA VAL A 25 10.70 9.44 -2.83
C VAL A 25 10.70 8.22 -3.75
N LEU A 26 10.71 8.43 -5.07
CA LEU A 26 10.75 7.34 -6.06
C LEU A 26 12.06 6.53 -6.02
N GLY A 27 13.18 7.19 -5.74
CA GLY A 27 14.50 6.55 -5.63
C GLY A 27 14.65 5.70 -4.38
N GLU A 28 14.24 6.22 -3.22
CA GLU A 28 14.36 5.56 -1.92
C GLU A 28 13.32 4.43 -1.73
N LEU A 29 12.11 4.59 -2.29
CA LEU A 29 11.11 3.52 -2.28
C LEU A 29 11.50 2.33 -3.17
N ALA A 30 12.43 2.53 -4.11
CA ALA A 30 12.98 1.44 -4.92
C ALA A 30 14.07 0.63 -4.17
N GLU A 31 14.58 1.12 -3.03
CA GLU A 31 15.64 0.45 -2.27
C GLU A 31 15.09 -0.62 -1.31
N ASP A 32 13.86 -0.45 -0.79
CA ASP A 32 13.23 -1.43 0.09
C ASP A 32 12.21 -2.30 -0.65
N PRO A 33 12.39 -3.63 -0.66
CA PRO A 33 11.41 -4.54 -1.24
C PRO A 33 10.17 -4.74 -0.36
N GLU A 34 10.13 -4.15 0.84
CA GLU A 34 9.07 -4.35 1.82
C GLU A 34 8.00 -3.24 1.75
N GLU A 35 6.72 -3.65 1.83
CA GLU A 35 5.58 -2.73 1.69
C GLU A 35 5.48 -1.74 2.87
N GLN A 36 5.74 -2.20 4.09
CA GLN A 36 5.54 -1.40 5.30
C GLN A 36 6.49 -0.18 5.39
N PRO A 37 7.83 -0.32 5.24
CA PRO A 37 8.73 0.83 5.23
C PRO A 37 8.43 1.82 4.10
N ALA A 38 7.95 1.31 2.96
CA ALA A 38 7.53 2.14 1.84
C ALA A 38 6.32 3.02 2.21
N LEU A 39 5.29 2.44 2.83
CA LEU A 39 4.10 3.16 3.29
C LEU A 39 4.43 4.20 4.36
N GLU A 40 5.30 3.86 5.31
CA GLU A 40 5.75 4.78 6.37
C GLU A 40 6.46 6.00 5.80
N ARG A 41 7.37 5.81 4.83
CA ARG A 41 8.03 6.93 4.14
C ARG A 41 7.03 7.81 3.38
N ILE A 42 6.07 7.20 2.69
CA ILE A 42 5.03 7.92 1.94
C ILE A 42 4.27 8.87 2.87
N VAL A 43 3.79 8.39 4.03
CA VAL A 43 2.99 9.25 4.91
C VAL A 43 3.83 10.35 5.55
N GLN A 44 5.09 10.09 5.90
CA GLN A 44 6.00 11.11 6.45
C GLN A 44 6.33 12.20 5.41
N GLN A 45 6.68 11.80 4.19
CA GLN A 45 7.03 12.75 3.13
C GLN A 45 5.80 13.53 2.63
N ALA A 46 4.59 12.97 2.72
CA ALA A 46 3.37 13.69 2.36
C ALA A 46 3.13 14.91 3.27
N VAL A 47 3.39 14.78 4.57
CA VAL A 47 3.30 15.91 5.53
C VAL A 47 4.29 17.02 5.18
N GLU A 48 5.49 16.67 4.73
CA GLU A 48 6.49 17.66 4.31
C GLU A 48 6.19 18.29 2.94
N ALA A 49 5.64 17.50 2.02
CA ALA A 49 5.45 17.90 0.63
C ALA A 49 4.19 18.73 0.40
N VAL A 50 3.12 18.51 1.17
CA VAL A 50 1.84 19.19 1.00
C VAL A 50 1.66 20.26 2.08
N PRO A 51 1.72 21.56 1.74
CA PRO A 51 1.50 22.63 2.69
C PRO A 51 0.14 22.50 3.39
N GLY A 52 0.10 22.83 4.69
CA GLY A 52 -1.12 22.76 5.50
C GLY A 52 -1.47 21.36 6.01
N CYS A 53 -0.76 20.31 5.59
CA CYS A 53 -0.89 18.98 6.15
C CYS A 53 -0.22 18.90 7.52
N ASP A 54 -0.99 18.63 8.58
CA ASP A 54 -0.46 18.29 9.90
C ASP A 54 -0.19 16.79 10.00
N TYR A 55 -1.05 15.99 9.40
CA TYR A 55 -1.06 14.54 9.56
C TYR A 55 -1.46 13.84 8.27
N CYS A 56 -0.77 12.74 7.96
CA CYS A 56 -1.08 11.90 6.83
C CYS A 56 -1.40 10.46 7.26
N GLY A 57 -2.33 9.84 6.53
CA GLY A 57 -2.59 8.40 6.50
C GLY A 57 -2.62 7.88 5.07
N VAL A 58 -2.24 6.62 4.88
CA VAL A 58 -2.45 5.92 3.61
C VAL A 58 -3.38 4.74 3.86
N SER A 59 -4.50 4.72 3.16
CA SER A 59 -5.48 3.64 3.19
C SER A 59 -5.25 2.73 1.99
N LEU A 60 -5.21 1.41 2.19
CA LEU A 60 -5.08 0.43 1.12
C LEU A 60 -6.31 -0.47 1.04
N ARG A 61 -6.77 -0.74 -0.17
CA ARG A 61 -7.84 -1.71 -0.41
C ARG A 61 -7.25 -3.12 -0.40
N ARG A 62 -7.75 -3.97 0.51
CA ARG A 62 -7.39 -5.39 0.61
C ARG A 62 -8.55 -6.26 0.12
N GLY A 63 -8.44 -6.78 -1.09
CA GLY A 63 -9.54 -7.54 -1.70
C GLY A 63 -10.66 -6.61 -2.19
N ARG A 64 -11.92 -7.05 -2.10
CA ARG A 64 -13.06 -6.32 -2.69
C ARG A 64 -13.61 -5.24 -1.77
N ASP A 65 -13.85 -5.58 -0.51
CA ASP A 65 -14.69 -4.79 0.40
C ASP A 65 -13.96 -4.39 1.70
N LYS A 66 -12.65 -4.64 1.80
CA LYS A 66 -11.86 -4.25 2.98
C LYS A 66 -10.91 -3.12 2.63
N VAL A 67 -10.95 -2.07 3.43
CA VAL A 67 -9.97 -0.98 3.43
C VAL A 67 -9.32 -0.97 4.81
N GLU A 68 -8.01 -0.74 4.86
CA GLU A 68 -7.26 -0.59 6.11
C GLU A 68 -6.22 0.53 5.96
N THR A 69 -5.82 1.16 7.06
CA THR A 69 -4.76 2.19 7.08
C THR A 69 -3.48 1.54 7.64
N PRO A 70 -2.61 0.96 6.79
CA PRO A 70 -1.38 0.29 7.25
C PRO A 70 -0.27 1.24 7.73
N ALA A 71 -0.34 2.52 7.37
CA ALA A 71 0.60 3.52 7.88
C ALA A 71 -0.08 4.88 8.05
N SER A 72 0.30 5.56 9.12
CA SER A 72 -0.10 6.91 9.44
C SER A 72 1.03 7.61 10.21
N THR A 73 0.93 8.94 10.29
CA THR A 73 1.90 9.78 11.00
C THR A 73 1.55 10.01 12.46
N ASP A 74 0.30 9.77 12.86
CA ASP A 74 -0.18 9.99 14.23
C ASP A 74 -1.38 9.06 14.51
N PRO A 75 -1.48 8.40 15.69
CA PRO A 75 -2.61 7.54 16.06
C PRO A 75 -4.02 8.13 15.87
N LEU A 76 -4.17 9.45 15.95
CA LEU A 76 -5.45 10.14 15.67
C LEU A 76 -5.90 10.01 14.21
N VAL A 77 -4.98 9.79 13.27
CA VAL A 77 -5.32 9.43 11.89
C VAL A 77 -5.88 8.01 11.83
N ASP A 78 -5.27 7.06 12.53
CA ASP A 78 -5.75 5.67 12.58
C ASP A 78 -7.18 5.63 13.15
N GLU A 79 -7.44 6.41 14.18
CA GLU A 79 -8.77 6.53 14.79
C GLU A 79 -9.78 7.16 13.82
N ALA A 80 -9.42 8.27 13.16
CA ALA A 80 -10.28 8.93 12.19
C ALA A 80 -10.59 8.03 10.98
N ASP A 81 -9.60 7.35 10.43
CA ASP A 81 -9.77 6.45 9.29
C ASP A 81 -10.58 5.21 9.68
N SER A 82 -10.33 4.62 10.86
CA SER A 82 -11.11 3.48 11.37
C SER A 82 -12.58 3.82 11.51
N LEU A 83 -12.90 5.03 11.98
CA LEU A 83 -14.28 5.51 12.03
C LEU A 83 -14.94 5.55 10.64
N GLN A 84 -14.20 5.84 9.57
CA GLN A 84 -14.78 5.81 8.23
C GLN A 84 -15.22 4.39 7.86
N TYR A 85 -14.36 3.40 8.17
CA TYR A 85 -14.63 1.99 7.88
C TYR A 85 -15.77 1.45 8.74
N ASP A 86 -15.80 1.79 10.02
CA ASP A 86 -16.87 1.35 10.93
C ASP A 86 -18.23 1.94 10.57
N LEU A 87 -18.24 3.22 10.17
CA LEU A 87 -19.46 3.91 9.79
C LEU A 87 -19.85 3.67 8.34
N GLN A 88 -18.94 3.15 7.51
CA GLN A 88 -19.06 3.09 6.05
C GLN A 88 -19.35 4.48 5.47
N GLU A 89 -18.62 5.49 5.95
CA GLU A 89 -18.88 6.89 5.64
C GLU A 89 -17.61 7.72 5.85
N GLY A 90 -17.17 8.45 4.83
CA GLY A 90 -16.08 9.39 4.96
C GLY A 90 -15.40 9.74 3.64
N PRO A 91 -14.69 10.88 3.59
CA PRO A 91 -14.05 11.40 2.39
C PRO A 91 -13.08 10.43 1.74
N CYS A 92 -12.39 9.59 2.50
CA CYS A 92 -11.45 8.64 1.91
C CYS A 92 -12.10 7.40 1.34
N LEU A 93 -13.17 6.89 1.97
CA LEU A 93 -13.98 5.84 1.34
C LEU A 93 -14.61 6.35 0.04
N ASP A 94 -15.19 7.55 0.07
CA ASP A 94 -15.76 8.17 -1.11
C ASP A 94 -14.69 8.44 -2.17
N ALA A 95 -13.49 8.87 -1.76
CA ALA A 95 -12.34 8.98 -2.67
C ALA A 95 -11.98 7.63 -3.31
N ILE A 96 -12.07 6.52 -2.57
CA ILE A 96 -11.73 5.19 -3.10
C ILE A 96 -12.81 4.68 -4.08
N TYR A 97 -14.08 4.95 -3.81
CA TYR A 97 -15.21 4.28 -4.46
C TYR A 97 -16.07 5.16 -5.37
N VAL A 98 -16.09 6.48 -5.16
CA VAL A 98 -16.99 7.43 -5.83
C VAL A 98 -16.17 8.34 -6.73
N ASP A 99 -15.66 9.46 -6.22
CA ASP A 99 -14.83 10.42 -6.97
C ASP A 99 -13.34 10.30 -6.60
N ASP A 100 -12.44 10.92 -7.36
CA ASP A 100 -10.99 10.79 -7.13
C ASP A 100 -10.48 11.66 -5.98
N THR A 101 -11.23 12.69 -5.57
CA THR A 101 -10.74 13.73 -4.66
C THR A 101 -11.85 14.34 -3.83
N TYR A 102 -11.60 14.49 -2.52
CA TYR A 102 -12.49 15.22 -1.63
C TYR A 102 -11.69 16.21 -0.79
N VAL A 103 -12.07 17.48 -0.87
CA VAL A 103 -11.56 18.56 0.00
C VAL A 103 -12.66 18.91 0.99
N VAL A 104 -12.30 19.00 2.26
CA VAL A 104 -13.17 19.45 3.36
C VAL A 104 -12.51 20.62 4.05
N ASP A 105 -13.18 21.76 3.99
CA ASP A 105 -12.68 23.03 4.54
C ASP A 105 -12.93 23.18 6.05
N ASP A 106 -14.00 22.58 6.57
CA ASP A 106 -14.27 22.48 8.01
C ASP A 106 -15.18 21.29 8.34
N LEU A 107 -14.62 20.25 8.96
CA LEU A 107 -15.30 19.03 9.38
C LEU A 107 -16.45 19.28 10.37
N ARG A 108 -16.49 20.44 11.04
CA ARG A 108 -17.57 20.77 11.98
C ARG A 108 -18.85 21.20 11.26
N THR A 109 -18.74 21.68 10.03
CA THR A 109 -19.84 22.24 9.26
C THR A 109 -20.16 21.45 8.00
N ASP A 110 -19.30 20.53 7.59
CA ASP A 110 -19.53 19.67 6.43
C ASP A 110 -20.60 18.61 6.72
N ASP A 111 -21.66 18.59 5.92
CA ASP A 111 -22.83 17.73 6.10
C ASP A 111 -22.84 16.49 5.20
N ARG A 112 -21.81 16.31 4.34
CA ARG A 112 -21.69 15.15 3.45
C ARG A 112 -21.54 13.84 4.21
N TRP A 113 -20.86 13.90 5.36
CA TRP A 113 -20.62 12.75 6.24
C TRP A 113 -21.10 13.04 7.67
N PRO A 114 -22.42 13.04 7.90
CA PRO A 114 -23.03 13.51 9.15
C PRO A 114 -22.71 12.65 10.39
N ARG A 115 -22.29 11.39 10.23
CA ARG A 115 -21.89 10.51 11.34
C ARG A 115 -20.39 10.54 11.57
N TRP A 116 -19.60 10.63 10.51
CA TRP A 116 -18.14 10.59 10.59
C TRP A 116 -17.52 11.96 10.91
N ALA A 117 -17.90 13.02 10.18
CA ALA A 117 -17.24 14.32 10.28
C ALA A 117 -17.26 14.93 11.70
N PRO A 118 -18.37 14.87 12.47
CA PRO A 118 -18.37 15.36 13.85
C PRO A 118 -17.42 14.61 14.78
N ARG A 119 -17.19 13.31 14.54
CA ARG A 119 -16.29 12.48 15.35
C ARG A 119 -14.83 12.77 15.00
N ALA A 120 -14.51 12.87 13.71
CA ALA A 120 -13.19 13.31 13.26
C ALA A 120 -12.88 14.73 13.80
N ALA A 121 -13.86 15.63 13.80
CA ALA A 121 -13.72 16.96 14.38
C ALA A 121 -13.48 16.94 15.89
N ALA A 122 -14.08 15.98 16.62
CA ALA A 122 -13.86 15.79 18.05
C ALA A 122 -12.44 15.31 18.38
N LEU A 123 -11.74 14.65 17.44
CA LEU A 123 -10.31 14.30 17.53
C LEU A 123 -9.38 15.51 17.34
N GLY A 124 -9.92 16.68 17.01
CA GLY A 124 -9.16 17.91 16.80
C GLY A 124 -8.87 18.25 15.34
N MET A 125 -9.30 17.40 14.39
CA MET A 125 -9.18 17.69 12.96
C MET A 125 -10.16 18.78 12.53
N ARG A 126 -9.77 19.59 11.55
CA ARG A 126 -10.63 20.64 10.98
C ARG A 126 -10.75 20.51 9.48
N SER A 127 -9.66 20.27 8.76
CA SER A 127 -9.72 20.05 7.31
C SER A 127 -9.19 18.67 6.96
N ILE A 128 -9.65 18.14 5.82
CA ILE A 128 -9.06 16.94 5.21
C ILE A 128 -9.08 17.06 3.70
N LEU A 129 -7.99 16.61 3.07
CA LEU A 129 -7.88 16.33 1.65
C LEU A 129 -7.64 14.83 1.46
N SER A 130 -8.62 14.15 0.86
CA SER A 130 -8.52 12.74 0.48
C SER A 130 -8.33 12.61 -1.02
N VAL A 131 -7.28 11.91 -1.43
CA VAL A 131 -6.93 11.69 -2.84
C VAL A 131 -6.85 10.20 -3.13
N ARG A 132 -7.49 9.74 -4.20
CA ARG A 132 -7.45 8.35 -4.66
C ARG A 132 -6.05 7.98 -5.15
N LEU A 133 -5.54 6.84 -4.67
CA LEU A 133 -4.37 6.17 -5.24
C LEU A 133 -4.82 5.26 -6.39
N ALA A 134 -4.91 5.84 -7.60
CA ALA A 134 -5.45 5.16 -8.78
C ALA A 134 -4.36 4.42 -9.58
N THR A 135 -4.66 3.20 -10.03
CA THR A 135 -3.81 2.41 -10.92
C THR A 135 -4.49 2.18 -12.26
N THR A 136 -3.76 1.69 -13.25
CA THR A 136 -4.35 1.29 -14.55
C THR A 136 -5.35 0.14 -14.43
N SER A 137 -5.30 -0.62 -13.33
CA SER A 137 -6.16 -1.78 -13.07
C SER A 137 -7.26 -1.50 -12.04
N GLY A 138 -7.39 -0.27 -11.54
CA GLY A 138 -8.44 0.14 -10.61
C GLY A 138 -7.92 1.10 -9.53
N THR A 139 -8.25 0.82 -8.27
CA THR A 139 -7.90 1.66 -7.13
C THR A 139 -7.06 0.85 -6.17
N LEU A 140 -5.88 1.37 -5.82
CA LEU A 140 -5.00 0.81 -4.79
C LEU A 140 -5.50 1.21 -3.39
N GLY A 141 -5.98 2.44 -3.25
CA GLY A 141 -6.33 3.00 -1.95
C GLY A 141 -6.59 4.51 -1.98
N GLY A 142 -6.32 5.17 -0.86
CA GLY A 142 -6.45 6.62 -0.68
C GLY A 142 -5.31 7.20 0.15
N LEU A 143 -4.96 8.45 -0.11
CA LEU A 143 -4.05 9.26 0.69
C LEU A 143 -4.87 10.32 1.42
N ASN A 144 -4.74 10.38 2.75
CA ASN A 144 -5.59 11.19 3.62
C ASN A 144 -4.71 12.21 4.32
N LEU A 145 -4.85 13.47 3.95
CA LEU A 145 -4.09 14.60 4.47
C LEU A 145 -5.02 15.38 5.40
N TYR A 146 -4.72 15.38 6.68
CA TYR A 146 -5.50 16.04 7.72
C TYR A 146 -4.80 17.30 8.22
N ALA A 147 -5.59 18.29 8.61
CA ALA A 147 -5.11 19.53 9.20
C ALA A 147 -5.94 19.91 10.44
N ARG A 148 -5.29 20.57 11.40
CA ARG A 148 -5.91 21.19 12.58
C ARG A 148 -6.54 22.54 12.29
N GLU A 149 -6.16 23.17 11.19
CA GLU A 149 -6.74 24.43 10.74
C GLU A 149 -7.88 24.19 9.76
N THR A 150 -8.86 25.09 9.76
CA THR A 150 -9.91 25.13 8.72
C THR A 150 -9.35 25.71 7.43
N HIS A 151 -9.84 25.25 6.28
CA HIS A 151 -9.48 25.75 4.95
C HIS A 151 -7.97 25.61 4.69
N ALA A 152 -7.39 24.50 5.17
CA ALA A 152 -5.96 24.28 5.12
C ALA A 152 -5.42 24.06 3.70
N TYR A 153 -6.27 23.62 2.77
CA TYR A 153 -5.86 23.22 1.43
C TYR A 153 -6.38 24.20 0.38
N THR A 154 -5.47 24.94 -0.23
CA THR A 154 -5.76 25.75 -1.42
C THR A 154 -5.83 24.86 -2.66
N ARG A 155 -6.30 25.42 -3.78
CA ARG A 155 -6.26 24.73 -5.08
C ARG A 155 -4.83 24.31 -5.46
N HIS A 156 -3.82 25.09 -5.08
CA HIS A 156 -2.43 24.72 -5.35
C HIS A 156 -2.01 23.49 -4.53
N ASP A 157 -2.41 23.41 -3.26
CA ASP A 157 -2.08 22.28 -2.39
C ASP A 157 -2.77 21.00 -2.86
N VAL A 158 -3.99 21.12 -3.42
CA VAL A 158 -4.69 20.02 -4.09
C VAL A 158 -3.90 19.51 -5.30
N ASP A 159 -3.43 20.41 -6.18
CA ASP A 159 -2.61 20.02 -7.33
C ASP A 159 -1.30 19.32 -6.88
N VAL A 160 -0.68 19.78 -5.80
CA VAL A 160 0.53 19.15 -5.22
C VAL A 160 0.20 17.77 -4.66
N ALA A 161 -0.90 17.62 -3.92
CA ALA A 161 -1.34 16.34 -3.37
C ALA A 161 -1.65 15.32 -4.48
N HIS A 162 -2.24 15.73 -5.61
CA HIS A 162 -2.45 14.85 -6.77
C HIS A 162 -1.15 14.34 -7.37
N LEU A 163 -0.17 15.23 -7.57
CA LEU A 163 1.15 14.84 -8.06
C LEU A 163 1.84 13.89 -7.07
N TYR A 164 1.74 14.18 -5.78
CA TYR A 164 2.25 13.31 -4.72
C TYR A 164 1.59 11.92 -4.77
N ALA A 165 0.27 11.87 -4.81
CA ALA A 165 -0.51 10.63 -4.85
C ALA A 165 -0.18 9.77 -6.09
N LEU A 166 0.03 10.40 -7.26
CA LEU A 166 0.45 9.70 -8.48
C LEU A 166 1.81 9.00 -8.29
N HIS A 167 2.77 9.69 -7.69
CA HIS A 167 4.11 9.15 -7.44
C HIS A 167 4.10 8.08 -6.35
N ALA A 168 3.41 8.32 -5.24
CA ALA A 168 3.21 7.34 -4.17
C ALA A 168 2.56 6.05 -4.72
N THR A 169 1.54 6.18 -5.57
CA THR A 169 0.92 5.02 -6.22
C THR A 169 1.91 4.25 -7.09
N SER A 170 2.72 4.95 -7.89
CA SER A 170 3.72 4.33 -8.75
C SER A 170 4.77 3.56 -7.95
N ALA A 171 5.22 4.13 -6.84
CA ALA A 171 6.17 3.49 -5.94
C ALA A 171 5.57 2.24 -5.28
N LEU A 172 4.36 2.33 -4.71
CA LEU A 172 3.70 1.18 -4.08
C LEU A 172 3.47 0.02 -5.07
N VAL A 173 3.05 0.33 -6.30
CA VAL A 173 2.90 -0.68 -7.36
C VAL A 173 4.24 -1.36 -7.65
N MET A 174 5.34 -0.59 -7.70
CA MET A 174 6.67 -1.15 -7.91
C MET A 174 7.12 -2.02 -6.74
N THR A 175 6.95 -1.56 -5.49
CA THR A 175 7.26 -2.34 -4.28
C THR A 175 6.49 -3.66 -4.27
N GLN A 176 5.17 -3.64 -4.54
CA GLN A 176 4.36 -4.86 -4.62
C GLN A 176 4.83 -5.81 -5.73
N LYS A 177 5.25 -5.28 -6.88
CA LYS A 177 5.78 -6.07 -7.99
C LYS A 177 7.12 -6.74 -7.63
N VAL A 178 8.04 -5.99 -7.00
CA VAL A 178 9.34 -6.52 -6.56
C VAL A 178 9.13 -7.60 -5.49
N ALA A 179 8.30 -7.33 -4.47
CA ALA A 179 7.96 -8.31 -3.43
C ALA A 179 7.34 -9.59 -4.02
N GLY A 180 6.45 -9.44 -5.02
CA GLY A 180 5.85 -10.57 -5.74
C GLY A 180 6.88 -11.41 -6.51
N LEU A 181 7.82 -10.76 -7.19
CA LEU A 181 8.92 -11.45 -7.90
C LEU A 181 9.85 -12.19 -6.92
N GLN A 182 10.25 -11.56 -5.82
CA GLN A 182 11.07 -12.20 -4.79
C GLN A 182 10.36 -13.41 -4.19
N THR A 183 9.07 -13.28 -3.89
CA THR A 183 8.23 -14.39 -3.40
C THR A 183 8.18 -15.55 -4.40
N ALA A 184 8.02 -15.24 -5.70
CA ALA A 184 8.00 -16.25 -6.75
C ALA A 184 9.36 -16.95 -6.91
N LEU A 185 10.46 -16.20 -6.85
CA LEU A 185 11.82 -16.74 -6.90
C LEU A 185 12.12 -17.65 -5.71
N GLY A 186 11.79 -17.21 -4.48
CA GLY A 186 11.94 -18.02 -3.27
C GLY A 186 11.12 -19.31 -3.33
N THR A 187 9.87 -19.22 -3.81
CA THR A 187 9.01 -20.39 -4.03
C THR A 187 9.62 -21.36 -5.03
N ARG A 188 10.11 -20.87 -6.17
CA ARG A 188 10.76 -21.69 -7.20
C ARG A 188 12.04 -22.34 -6.68
N HIS A 189 12.81 -21.62 -5.87
CA HIS A 189 14.03 -22.13 -5.26
C HIS A 189 13.73 -23.29 -4.31
N VAL A 190 12.77 -23.13 -3.39
CA VAL A 190 12.43 -24.18 -2.41
C VAL A 190 11.87 -25.43 -3.09
N ILE A 191 11.04 -25.25 -4.13
CA ILE A 191 10.55 -26.37 -4.95
C ILE A 191 11.70 -27.08 -5.66
N GLY A 192 12.69 -26.34 -6.17
CA GLY A 192 13.88 -26.91 -6.80
C GLY A 192 14.72 -27.77 -5.84
N ILE A 193 14.91 -27.31 -4.59
CA ILE A 193 15.60 -28.10 -3.55
C ILE A 193 14.80 -29.37 -3.23
N ALA A 194 13.49 -29.24 -3.01
CA ALA A 194 12.59 -30.35 -2.78
C ALA A 194 12.64 -31.41 -3.90
N GLN A 195 12.64 -30.97 -5.16
CA GLN A 195 12.82 -31.86 -6.31
C GLN A 195 14.18 -32.59 -6.25
N GLY A 196 15.27 -31.87 -5.93
CA GLY A 196 16.60 -32.45 -5.77
C GLY A 196 16.66 -33.55 -4.70
N ILE A 197 16.01 -33.34 -3.55
CA ILE A 197 15.90 -34.35 -2.48
C ILE A 197 15.19 -35.62 -3.00
N LEU A 198 14.07 -35.46 -3.71
CA LEU A 198 13.34 -36.61 -4.28
C LEU A 198 14.13 -37.34 -5.36
N MET A 199 14.80 -36.60 -6.24
CA MET A 199 15.66 -37.16 -7.28
C MET A 199 16.79 -38.00 -6.66
N GLN A 200 17.47 -37.47 -5.64
CA GLN A 200 18.56 -38.17 -4.97
C GLN A 200 18.05 -39.40 -4.21
N ARG A 201 16.93 -39.30 -3.50
CA ARG A 201 16.42 -40.39 -2.64
C ARG A 201 15.76 -41.52 -3.44
N TYR A 202 15.01 -41.20 -4.48
CA TYR A 202 14.19 -42.17 -5.21
C TYR A 202 14.69 -42.45 -6.63
N GLY A 203 15.78 -41.82 -7.07
CA GLY A 203 16.34 -42.01 -8.42
C GLY A 203 15.42 -41.53 -9.54
N VAL A 204 14.42 -40.69 -9.24
CA VAL A 204 13.42 -40.23 -10.20
C VAL A 204 13.91 -39.00 -10.97
N SER A 205 13.33 -38.75 -12.15
CA SER A 205 13.59 -37.51 -12.90
C SER A 205 13.06 -36.28 -12.18
N LYS A 206 13.53 -35.09 -12.60
CA LYS A 206 13.07 -33.80 -12.09
C LYS A 206 11.57 -33.61 -12.31
N GLU A 207 11.06 -34.00 -13.48
CA GLU A 207 9.65 -33.91 -13.86
C GLU A 207 8.81 -34.80 -12.95
N ARG A 208 9.28 -36.04 -12.71
CA ARG A 208 8.60 -36.98 -11.83
C ARG A 208 8.60 -36.53 -10.38
N ALA A 209 9.71 -35.95 -9.90
CA ALA A 209 9.77 -35.34 -8.58
C ALA A 209 8.77 -34.18 -8.43
N PHE A 210 8.62 -33.33 -9.45
CA PHE A 210 7.62 -32.27 -9.44
C PHE A 210 6.19 -32.83 -9.37
N GLU A 211 5.89 -33.88 -10.14
CA GLU A 211 4.58 -34.54 -10.11
C GLU A 211 4.26 -35.15 -8.75
N VAL A 212 5.26 -35.65 -8.02
CA VAL A 212 5.07 -36.14 -6.64
C VAL A 212 4.66 -34.99 -5.72
N LEU A 213 5.41 -33.88 -5.73
CA LEU A 213 5.07 -32.69 -4.93
C LEU A 213 3.69 -32.13 -5.29
N ARG A 214 3.37 -32.05 -6.58
CA ARG A 214 2.09 -31.56 -7.09
C ARG A 214 0.93 -32.47 -6.66
N ARG A 215 1.07 -33.79 -6.79
CA ARG A 215 0.03 -34.74 -6.37
C ARG A 215 -0.21 -34.65 -4.88
N TYR A 216 0.85 -34.59 -4.07
CA TYR A 216 0.70 -34.43 -2.63
C TYR A 216 0.00 -33.12 -2.26
N SER A 217 0.43 -32.00 -2.85
CA SER A 217 -0.23 -30.69 -2.70
C SER A 217 -1.73 -30.76 -3.03
N GLN A 218 -2.10 -31.40 -4.14
CA GLN A 218 -3.50 -31.54 -4.56
C GLN A 218 -4.31 -32.46 -3.65
N HIS A 219 -3.77 -33.62 -3.26
CA HIS A 219 -4.46 -34.59 -2.40
C HIS A 219 -4.71 -34.05 -0.98
N HIS A 220 -3.81 -33.22 -0.47
CA HIS A 220 -3.90 -32.66 0.87
C HIS A 220 -4.41 -31.21 0.90
N ASN A 221 -4.76 -30.63 -0.26
CA ASN A 221 -5.16 -29.23 -0.40
C ASN A 221 -4.18 -28.24 0.25
N LEU A 222 -2.88 -28.54 0.15
CA LEU A 222 -1.78 -27.73 0.68
C LEU A 222 -1.15 -26.93 -0.45
N LYS A 223 -0.62 -25.74 -0.15
CA LYS A 223 0.14 -24.99 -1.16
C LYS A 223 1.43 -25.75 -1.48
N LEU A 224 1.75 -25.84 -2.77
CA LEU A 224 2.94 -26.57 -3.24
C LEU A 224 4.24 -26.08 -2.59
N ARG A 225 4.36 -24.77 -2.34
CA ARG A 225 5.48 -24.18 -1.61
C ARG A 225 5.63 -24.76 -0.21
N ASP A 226 4.52 -24.92 0.51
CA ASP A 226 4.52 -25.37 1.90
C ASP A 226 4.89 -26.86 1.96
N VAL A 227 4.40 -27.66 1.01
CA VAL A 227 4.82 -29.06 0.83
C VAL A 227 6.32 -29.16 0.55
N ALA A 228 6.83 -28.32 -0.34
CA ALA A 228 8.25 -28.30 -0.66
C ALA A 228 9.09 -27.86 0.53
N GLN A 229 8.65 -26.84 1.28
CA GLN A 229 9.31 -26.39 2.50
C GLN A 229 9.33 -27.50 3.55
N GLU A 230 8.21 -28.17 3.78
CA GLU A 230 8.13 -29.29 4.73
C GLU A 230 9.08 -30.44 4.34
N LEU A 231 9.17 -30.76 3.05
CA LEU A 231 10.14 -31.75 2.57
C LEU A 231 11.59 -31.31 2.81
N VAL A 232 11.90 -30.03 2.59
CA VAL A 232 13.23 -29.46 2.84
C VAL A 232 13.57 -29.52 4.33
N ASP A 233 12.64 -29.16 5.21
CA ASP A 233 12.85 -29.09 6.65
C ASP A 233 12.95 -30.47 7.30
N ARG A 234 12.09 -31.41 6.88
CA ARG A 234 12.00 -32.77 7.47
C ARG A 234 12.85 -33.81 6.73
N GLY A 235 13.37 -33.49 5.55
CA GLY A 235 14.05 -34.44 4.67
C GLY A 235 13.17 -35.62 4.23
N SER A 236 11.84 -35.52 4.38
CA SER A 236 10.86 -36.54 3.96
C SER A 236 9.50 -35.89 3.72
N ILE A 237 8.74 -36.42 2.75
CA ILE A 237 7.32 -36.08 2.61
C ILE A 237 6.62 -36.79 3.79
N PRO A 238 5.72 -36.13 4.55
CA PRO A 238 4.99 -36.79 5.63
C PRO A 238 4.34 -38.05 5.09
N ALA A 239 4.70 -39.18 5.70
CA ALA A 239 4.26 -40.47 5.24
C ALA A 239 2.76 -40.58 5.51
N HIS A 240 1.87 -40.22 4.58
CA HIS A 240 0.48 -40.66 4.42
C HIS A 240 0.03 -40.40 2.94
N GLY A 241 0.56 -41.18 1.98
CA GLY A 241 -0.04 -41.49 0.65
C GLY A 241 0.77 -41.22 -0.63
N PRO A 242 0.50 -41.92 -1.77
CA PRO A 242 0.45 -43.37 -1.99
C PRO A 242 1.83 -43.94 -2.45
N ALA A 243 1.97 -45.26 -2.49
CA ALA A 243 3.16 -45.96 -2.97
C ALA A 243 3.57 -45.47 -4.37
N ILE A 244 4.86 -45.17 -4.54
CA ILE A 244 5.49 -45.02 -5.86
C ILE A 244 5.52 -46.42 -6.46
N GLY A 245 4.50 -46.77 -7.24
CA GLY A 245 4.47 -48.03 -7.98
C GLY A 245 5.42 -47.95 -9.16
N ASP A 246 6.30 -48.95 -9.25
CA ASP A 246 7.11 -49.25 -10.43
C ASP A 246 6.21 -49.65 -11.60
N GLY A 247 6.41 -49.01 -12.75
CA GLY A 247 5.75 -49.28 -14.02
C GLY A 247 6.37 -48.44 -15.12
#